data_AF-A0A8B4Q647-F1
#
_entry.id   AF-A0A8B4Q647-F1
#
_cell.length_a   1.000
_cell.length_b   1.000
_cell.length_c   1.000
_cell.angle_alpha   90.00
_cell.angle_beta   90.00
_cell.angle_gamma   90.00
#
_symmetry.space_group_name_H-M   'P 1'
#
loop_
_entity.id
_entity.type
_entity.pdbx_description
1 polymer ?
#
loop_
_entity_poly.entity_id
_entity_poly.type
_entity_poly.pdbx_seq_one_letter_code
_entity_poly.pdbx_strand_id
1 'polypeptide(L)'
;MIQKSFMPNIRIASWQKLNARLKNESVRLRVAKDLAQMEAGDFGERVVAKHLDRYRHAENIHIFHDVMLDCDGFFQMDFLVLTESCIVLLEVKNISGTIYFTKNPQQLIRKIDGQGEQKLRSPEVQVEKQIYKLREWCMRRGHEISIYGAVVFPNLTSIVDGSNTTATLLDLYEIENYILKNMRHHSPHLAMDSLILKLKNGQKLYEPYDLSAYYKFEFADLHTGFLCPYCYNFMEKLNTRTWQCPACQQFSRQNVLADLKEYFLYFPKPAHKKILKAWLSDLSSSRFKRSWRKLDLQVQYHHRKAFYSLKNTIKFY
;
A
#
# COMPACT_ATOMS: atom_id res chain seq x y z
N MET A 1 -9.40 -1.99 -21.12
CA MET A 1 -10.23 -2.29 -19.95
C MET A 1 -9.41 -2.24 -18.67
N ILE A 2 -9.94 -1.60 -17.63
CA ILE A 2 -9.35 -1.69 -16.28
C ILE A 2 -9.95 -2.89 -15.56
N GLN A 3 -9.12 -3.88 -15.24
CA GLN A 3 -9.52 -5.12 -14.55
C GLN A 3 -9.37 -5.02 -13.02
N LYS A 4 -8.39 -4.26 -12.55
CA LYS A 4 -8.24 -3.85 -11.14
C LYS A 4 -7.81 -2.38 -11.12
N SER A 5 -8.68 -1.50 -10.66
CA SER A 5 -8.45 -0.06 -10.61
C SER A 5 -7.52 0.32 -9.48
N PHE A 6 -6.88 1.49 -9.61
CA PHE A 6 -6.15 2.09 -8.50
C PHE A 6 -7.03 2.26 -7.27
N MET A 7 -6.51 1.81 -6.13
CA MET A 7 -7.09 2.07 -4.81
C MET A 7 -6.04 2.75 -3.95
N PRO A 8 -6.38 3.86 -3.26
CA PRO A 8 -5.44 4.49 -2.33
C PRO A 8 -4.95 3.50 -1.28
N ASN A 9 -3.67 3.56 -0.96
CA ASN A 9 -3.07 2.71 0.05
C ASN A 9 -3.73 2.97 1.41
N ILE A 10 -4.59 2.03 1.81
CA ILE A 10 -5.42 2.11 3.01
C ILE A 10 -4.60 2.13 4.32
N ARG A 11 -3.30 1.83 4.26
CA ARG A 11 -2.40 1.99 5.41
C ARG A 11 -2.08 3.46 5.71
N ILE A 12 -2.12 4.36 4.72
CA ILE A 12 -1.79 5.79 4.89
C ILE A 12 -2.63 6.40 6.01
N ALA A 13 -3.96 6.26 5.96
CA ALA A 13 -4.85 6.81 6.98
C ALA A 13 -4.54 6.24 8.37
N SER A 14 -4.18 4.96 8.44
CA SER A 14 -3.82 4.34 9.72
C SER A 14 -2.48 4.82 10.25
N TRP A 15 -1.51 5.06 9.38
CA TRP A 15 -0.20 5.57 9.74
C TRP A 15 -0.23 7.05 10.15
N GLN A 16 -1.08 7.85 9.50
CA GLN A 16 -1.38 9.23 9.91
C GLN A 16 -1.93 9.26 11.34
N LYS A 17 -2.87 8.35 11.64
CA LYS A 17 -3.40 8.20 13.00
C LYS A 17 -2.36 7.69 14.00
N LEU A 18 -1.52 6.71 13.63
CA LEU A 18 -0.44 6.25 14.48
C LEU A 18 0.51 7.40 14.83
N ASN A 19 0.92 8.18 13.82
CA ASN A 19 1.79 9.33 14.00
C ASN A 19 1.19 10.38 14.93
N ALA A 20 -0.12 10.64 14.83
CA ALA A 20 -0.84 11.55 15.73
C ALA A 20 -0.94 11.04 17.18
N ARG A 21 -0.84 9.72 17.40
CA ARG A 21 -0.97 9.11 18.74
C ARG A 21 0.36 8.93 19.46
N LEU A 22 1.47 8.84 18.75
CA LEU A 22 2.78 8.56 19.34
C LEU A 22 3.24 9.69 20.26
N LYS A 23 3.55 9.33 21.51
CA LYS A 23 4.12 10.24 22.53
C LYS A 23 5.61 10.49 22.30
N ASN A 24 6.33 9.47 21.87
CA ASN A 24 7.78 9.53 21.71
C ASN A 24 8.14 10.20 20.39
N GLU A 25 8.80 11.35 20.46
CA GLU A 25 9.19 12.16 19.31
C GLU A 25 10.08 11.41 18.32
N SER A 26 11.05 10.65 18.80
CA SER A 26 11.97 9.91 17.91
C SER A 26 11.25 8.81 17.11
N VAL A 27 10.23 8.17 17.70
CA VAL A 27 9.40 7.17 17.00
C VAL A 27 8.47 7.87 16.02
N ARG A 28 7.89 9.00 16.43
CA ARG A 28 7.03 9.85 15.60
C ARG A 28 7.76 10.30 14.33
N LEU A 29 8.99 10.79 14.43
CA LEU A 29 9.79 11.19 13.27
C LEU A 29 10.09 10.04 12.30
N ARG A 30 10.34 8.82 12.81
CA ARG A 30 10.51 7.63 11.97
C ARG A 30 9.22 7.25 11.23
N VAL A 31 8.09 7.23 11.93
CA VAL A 31 6.77 6.97 11.32
C VAL A 31 6.44 8.03 10.28
N ALA A 32 6.67 9.31 10.58
CA ALA A 32 6.41 10.41 9.66
C ALA A 32 7.26 10.30 8.37
N LYS A 33 8.52 9.89 8.48
CA LYS A 33 9.39 9.66 7.33
C LYS A 33 8.87 8.55 6.42
N ASP A 34 8.57 7.39 7.00
CA ASP A 34 8.07 6.23 6.24
C ASP A 34 6.65 6.50 5.69
N LEU A 35 5.82 7.28 6.41
CA LEU A 35 4.53 7.78 5.93
C LEU A 35 4.67 8.69 4.71
N ALA A 36 5.58 9.69 4.76
CA ALA A 36 5.81 10.58 3.63
C ALA A 36 6.29 9.83 2.38
N GLN A 37 7.12 8.78 2.57
CA GLN A 37 7.53 7.90 1.48
C GLN A 37 6.34 7.11 0.91
N MET A 38 5.44 6.62 1.76
CA MET A 38 4.23 5.90 1.34
C MET A 38 3.26 6.81 0.58
N GLU A 39 3.05 8.04 1.05
CA GLU A 39 2.20 9.05 0.40
C GLU A 39 2.77 9.47 -0.95
N ALA A 40 4.09 9.63 -1.06
CA ALA A 40 4.75 9.92 -2.33
C ALA A 40 4.57 8.75 -3.32
N GLY A 41 4.73 7.49 -2.88
CA GLY A 41 4.48 6.31 -3.70
C GLY A 41 3.04 6.25 -4.22
N ASP A 42 2.07 6.35 -3.30
CA ASP A 42 0.63 6.36 -3.62
C ASP A 42 0.24 7.48 -4.59
N PHE A 43 0.82 8.68 -4.42
CA PHE A 43 0.64 9.78 -5.35
C PHE A 43 1.17 9.43 -6.75
N GLY A 44 2.37 8.86 -6.83
CA GLY A 44 2.97 8.43 -8.09
C GLY A 44 2.11 7.43 -8.84
N GLU A 45 1.68 6.38 -8.15
CA GLU A 45 0.81 5.36 -8.70
C GLU A 45 -0.54 5.94 -9.14
N ARG A 46 -1.13 6.85 -8.36
CA ARG A 46 -2.36 7.55 -8.77
C ARG A 46 -2.20 8.33 -10.06
N VAL A 47 -1.06 9.00 -10.26
CA VAL A 47 -0.77 9.74 -11.49
C VAL A 47 -0.69 8.79 -12.69
N VAL A 48 0.03 7.67 -12.55
CA VAL A 48 0.14 6.65 -13.60
C VAL A 48 -1.23 6.01 -13.88
N ALA A 49 -2.00 5.68 -12.85
CA ALA A 49 -3.36 5.15 -12.99
C ALA A 49 -4.27 6.09 -13.78
N LYS A 50 -4.22 7.40 -13.49
CA LYS A 50 -4.96 8.42 -14.23
C LYS A 50 -4.52 8.49 -15.69
N HIS A 51 -3.22 8.35 -15.96
CA HIS A 51 -2.71 8.32 -17.33
C HIS A 51 -3.21 7.09 -18.10
N LEU A 52 -3.16 5.91 -17.47
CA LEU A 52 -3.63 4.63 -18.01
C LEU A 52 -5.16 4.55 -18.19
N ASP A 53 -5.91 5.46 -17.57
CA ASP A 53 -7.38 5.50 -17.65
C ASP A 53 -7.91 5.69 -19.08
N ARG A 54 -7.08 6.22 -19.99
CA ARG A 54 -7.39 6.27 -21.43
C ARG A 54 -7.71 4.90 -22.03
N TYR A 55 -7.14 3.82 -21.48
CA TYR A 55 -7.38 2.46 -21.94
C TYR A 55 -8.59 1.82 -21.27
N ARG A 56 -9.40 2.54 -20.49
CA ARG A 56 -10.57 1.98 -19.79
C ARG A 56 -11.54 1.25 -20.72
N HIS A 57 -11.67 1.70 -21.96
CA HIS A 57 -12.55 1.10 -22.98
C HIS A 57 -11.83 0.33 -24.09
N ALA A 58 -10.50 0.20 -24.03
CA ALA A 58 -9.75 -0.61 -24.99
C ALA A 58 -10.06 -2.10 -24.82
N GLU A 59 -10.40 -2.81 -25.88
CA GLU A 59 -10.76 -4.24 -25.82
C GLU A 59 -9.54 -5.14 -25.70
N ASN A 60 -8.41 -4.74 -26.30
CA ASN A 60 -7.19 -5.52 -26.41
C ASN A 60 -6.12 -5.18 -25.35
N ILE A 61 -6.44 -4.32 -24.39
CA ILE A 61 -5.51 -3.89 -23.32
C ILE A 61 -6.20 -4.05 -21.97
N HIS A 62 -5.62 -4.79 -21.05
CA HIS A 62 -6.19 -5.08 -19.73
C HIS A 62 -5.23 -4.67 -18.62
N ILE A 63 -5.69 -3.80 -17.73
CA ILE A 63 -4.83 -3.18 -16.72
C ILE A 63 -5.21 -3.65 -15.33
N PHE A 64 -4.22 -4.10 -14.56
CA PHE A 64 -4.35 -4.44 -13.16
C PHE A 64 -3.39 -3.58 -12.34
N HIS A 65 -3.92 -2.88 -11.34
CA HIS A 65 -3.13 -2.20 -10.31
C HIS A 65 -2.90 -3.10 -9.10
N ASP A 66 -1.75 -2.95 -8.45
CA ASP A 66 -1.37 -3.57 -7.18
C ASP A 66 -1.61 -5.08 -7.14
N VAL A 67 -0.93 -5.80 -8.02
CA VAL A 67 -1.10 -7.25 -8.16
C VAL A 67 -0.10 -7.97 -7.26
N MET A 68 -0.60 -8.62 -6.20
CA MET A 68 0.18 -9.49 -5.33
C MET A 68 -0.04 -10.96 -5.69
N LEU A 69 1.02 -11.65 -6.09
CA LEU A 69 1.00 -13.08 -6.43
C LEU A 69 2.00 -13.86 -5.58
N ASP A 70 1.91 -15.18 -5.66
CA ASP A 70 2.84 -16.11 -5.01
C ASP A 70 3.49 -17.03 -6.05
N CYS A 71 4.81 -16.96 -6.12
CA CYS A 71 5.66 -17.88 -6.88
C CYS A 71 6.98 -17.98 -6.13
N ASP A 72 7.10 -19.06 -5.35
CA ASP A 72 8.20 -19.30 -4.41
C ASP A 72 8.43 -18.08 -3.49
N GLY A 73 7.32 -17.58 -2.95
CA GLY A 73 7.24 -16.40 -2.11
C GLY A 73 6.52 -15.23 -2.80
N PHE A 74 5.89 -14.40 -1.98
CA PHE A 74 5.08 -13.29 -2.46
C PHE A 74 5.89 -12.24 -3.25
N PHE A 75 5.22 -11.62 -4.22
CA PHE A 75 5.72 -10.48 -4.98
C PHE A 75 4.57 -9.59 -5.43
N GLN A 76 4.78 -8.29 -5.32
CA GLN A 76 3.83 -7.23 -5.65
C GLN A 76 4.31 -6.50 -6.90
N MET A 77 3.37 -6.06 -7.74
CA MET A 77 3.63 -5.33 -8.98
C MET A 77 2.64 -4.17 -9.07
N ASP A 78 3.16 -2.95 -9.31
CA ASP A 78 2.35 -1.73 -9.26
C ASP A 78 1.31 -1.72 -10.38
N PHE A 79 1.74 -1.92 -11.63
CA PHE A 79 0.83 -2.09 -12.76
C PHE A 79 1.24 -3.25 -13.66
N LEU A 80 0.25 -4.07 -14.02
CA LEU A 80 0.34 -5.04 -15.11
C LEU A 80 -0.60 -4.62 -16.23
N VAL A 81 -0.03 -4.41 -17.42
CA VAL A 81 -0.75 -4.14 -18.66
C VAL A 81 -0.64 -5.38 -19.54
N LEU A 82 -1.74 -6.13 -19.64
CA LEU A 82 -1.85 -7.28 -20.51
C LEU A 82 -2.35 -6.83 -21.88
N THR A 83 -1.76 -7.36 -22.92
CA THR A 83 -2.18 -7.18 -24.31
C THR A 83 -2.41 -8.54 -24.96
N GLU A 84 -2.83 -8.57 -26.22
CA GLU A 84 -3.00 -9.83 -26.97
C GLU A 84 -1.69 -10.55 -27.29
N SER A 85 -0.54 -9.89 -27.06
CA SER A 85 0.76 -10.42 -27.45
C SER A 85 1.84 -10.39 -26.35
N CYS A 86 1.67 -9.60 -25.28
CA CYS A 86 2.64 -9.51 -24.18
C CYS A 86 2.03 -9.04 -22.85
N ILE A 87 2.83 -9.11 -21.79
CA ILE A 87 2.62 -8.36 -20.54
C ILE A 87 3.65 -7.25 -20.43
N VAL A 88 3.20 -6.05 -20.10
CA VAL A 88 4.06 -4.93 -19.71
C VAL A 88 3.87 -4.67 -18.22
N LEU A 89 4.95 -4.81 -17.46
CA LEU A 89 5.03 -4.45 -16.05
C LEU A 89 5.54 -3.02 -15.93
N LEU A 90 4.86 -2.18 -15.15
CA LEU A 90 5.31 -0.84 -14.82
C LEU A 90 5.54 -0.74 -13.32
N GLU A 91 6.79 -0.47 -12.92
CA GLU A 91 7.19 -0.17 -11.55
C GLU A 91 7.29 1.34 -11.39
N VAL A 92 6.54 1.93 -10.47
CA VAL A 92 6.38 3.38 -10.35
C VAL A 92 7.30 3.93 -9.27
N LYS A 93 8.18 4.88 -9.64
CA LYS A 93 9.07 5.58 -8.71
C LYS A 93 8.82 7.08 -8.75
N ASN A 94 8.00 7.54 -7.79
CA ASN A 94 7.79 8.97 -7.59
C ASN A 94 8.83 9.55 -6.63
N ILE A 95 9.94 10.01 -7.20
CA ILE A 95 11.10 10.53 -6.46
C ILE A 95 11.42 11.93 -7.03
N SER A 96 11.82 12.88 -6.19
CA SER A 96 12.25 14.22 -6.64
C SER A 96 13.77 14.40 -6.57
N GLY A 97 14.27 15.41 -7.26
CA GLY A 97 15.71 15.71 -7.34
C GLY A 97 16.39 15.03 -8.52
N THR A 98 17.73 15.00 -8.49
CA THR A 98 18.54 14.32 -9.51
C THR A 98 18.74 12.87 -9.10
N ILE A 99 18.46 11.96 -10.02
CA ILE A 99 18.47 10.53 -9.80
C ILE A 99 19.46 9.91 -10.77
N TYR A 100 20.34 9.06 -10.28
CA TYR A 100 21.26 8.31 -11.14
C TYR A 100 21.46 6.90 -10.60
N PHE A 101 21.82 6.01 -11.51
CA PHE A 101 22.07 4.61 -11.22
C PHE A 101 23.56 4.35 -11.05
N THR A 102 23.89 3.35 -10.25
CA THR A 102 25.26 2.86 -10.09
C THR A 102 25.32 1.38 -10.47
N LYS A 103 26.47 0.94 -10.97
CA LYS A 103 26.75 -0.48 -11.24
C LYS A 103 27.75 -0.98 -10.20
N ASN A 104 27.54 -2.19 -9.69
CA ASN A 104 28.44 -2.89 -8.78
C ASN A 104 28.77 -2.14 -7.47
N PRO A 105 27.82 -2.07 -6.52
CA PRO A 105 26.50 -2.69 -6.54
C PRO A 105 25.44 -1.86 -7.29
N GLN A 106 24.37 -2.50 -7.77
CA GLN A 106 23.22 -1.79 -8.34
C GLN A 106 22.49 -0.98 -7.26
N GLN A 107 22.54 0.35 -7.36
CA GLN A 107 21.84 1.26 -6.46
C GLN A 107 21.18 2.39 -7.25
N LEU A 108 20.12 2.94 -6.66
CA LEU A 108 19.54 4.21 -7.09
C LEU A 108 20.05 5.28 -6.13
N ILE A 109 20.73 6.31 -6.64
CA ILE A 109 21.14 7.44 -5.83
C ILE A 109 20.25 8.63 -6.15
N ARG A 110 19.76 9.29 -5.11
CA ARG A 110 18.99 10.52 -5.19
C ARG A 110 19.80 11.65 -4.58
N LYS A 111 19.97 12.74 -5.33
CA LYS A 111 20.59 13.98 -4.88
C LYS A 111 19.54 15.08 -4.82
N ILE A 112 19.46 15.75 -3.68
CA ILE A 112 18.63 16.94 -3.47
C ILE A 112 19.54 18.07 -2.99
N ASP A 113 19.36 19.25 -3.57
CA ASP A 113 20.14 20.42 -3.18
C ASP A 113 20.02 20.69 -1.68
N GLY A 114 21.18 20.84 -1.03
CA GLY A 114 21.28 21.06 0.40
C GLY A 114 21.05 19.84 1.31
N GLN A 115 20.67 18.67 0.78
CA GLN A 115 20.45 17.44 1.60
C GLN A 115 21.45 16.31 1.31
N GLY A 116 22.37 16.52 0.38
CA GLY A 116 23.37 15.52 -0.02
C GLY A 116 22.78 14.37 -0.83
N GLU A 117 23.51 13.26 -0.88
CA GLU A 117 23.13 12.06 -1.62
C GLU A 117 22.49 11.01 -0.70
N GLN A 118 21.36 10.48 -1.15
CA GLN A 118 20.63 9.41 -0.49
C GLN A 118 20.65 8.16 -1.35
N LYS A 119 21.15 7.07 -0.77
CA LYS A 119 21.04 5.73 -1.36
C LYS A 119 19.62 5.18 -1.20
N LEU A 120 19.04 4.75 -2.31
CA LEU A 120 17.76 4.06 -2.40
C LEU A 120 17.94 2.68 -3.04
N ARG A 121 16.96 1.81 -2.83
CA ARG A 121 16.95 0.48 -3.46
C ARG A 121 16.80 0.65 -4.98
N SER A 122 17.60 -0.09 -5.76
CA SER A 122 17.52 -0.04 -7.21
C SER A 122 16.18 -0.59 -7.72
N PRO A 123 15.42 0.17 -8.53
CA PRO A 123 14.19 -0.31 -9.16
C PRO A 123 14.46 -1.31 -10.29
N GLU A 124 15.65 -1.27 -10.91
CA GLU A 124 16.06 -2.25 -11.93
C GLU A 124 16.02 -3.68 -11.38
N VAL A 125 16.68 -3.90 -10.24
CA VAL A 125 16.69 -5.21 -9.55
C VAL A 125 15.28 -5.64 -9.15
N GLN A 126 14.42 -4.68 -8.81
CA GLN A 126 13.03 -4.97 -8.44
C GLN A 126 12.22 -5.46 -9.65
N VAL A 127 12.29 -4.72 -10.78
CA VAL A 127 11.61 -5.07 -12.03
C VAL A 127 12.12 -6.39 -12.58
N GLU A 128 13.44 -6.61 -12.65
CA GLU A 128 14.02 -7.87 -13.12
C GLU A 128 13.50 -9.07 -12.32
N LYS A 129 13.48 -8.95 -11.00
CA LYS A 129 12.96 -9.99 -10.10
C LYS A 129 11.47 -10.23 -10.31
N GLN A 130 10.67 -9.18 -10.48
CA GLN A 130 9.23 -9.30 -10.72
C GLN A 130 8.97 -9.96 -12.08
N ILE A 131 9.70 -9.59 -13.14
CA ILE A 131 9.60 -10.22 -14.48
C ILE A 131 9.90 -11.71 -14.37
N TYR A 132 11.00 -12.09 -13.71
CA TYR A 132 11.36 -13.49 -13.51
C TYR A 132 10.23 -14.26 -12.80
N LYS A 133 9.74 -13.74 -11.67
CA LYS A 133 8.66 -14.38 -10.91
C LYS A 133 7.35 -14.47 -11.68
N LEU A 134 6.99 -13.43 -12.43
CA LEU A 134 5.77 -13.42 -13.23
C LEU A 134 5.86 -14.42 -14.39
N ARG A 135 7.03 -14.53 -15.02
CA ARG A 135 7.29 -15.53 -16.07
C ARG A 135 7.08 -16.94 -15.55
N GLU A 136 7.74 -17.28 -14.45
CA GLU A 136 7.56 -18.58 -13.78
C GLU A 136 6.10 -18.82 -13.38
N TRP A 137 5.44 -17.81 -12.83
CA TRP A 137 4.04 -17.90 -12.42
C TRP A 137 3.10 -18.20 -13.60
N CYS A 138 3.34 -17.57 -14.76
CA CYS A 138 2.60 -17.81 -16.01
C CYS A 138 2.89 -19.19 -16.59
N MET A 139 4.18 -19.58 -16.68
CA MET A 139 4.60 -20.88 -17.22
C MET A 139 3.99 -22.04 -16.43
N ARG A 140 4.01 -21.99 -15.09
CA ARG A 140 3.35 -23.00 -14.22
C ARG A 140 1.84 -23.10 -14.42
N ARG A 141 1.24 -22.16 -15.13
CA ARG A 141 -0.20 -22.12 -15.45
C ARG A 141 -0.47 -22.28 -16.95
N GLY A 142 0.52 -22.75 -17.71
CA GLY A 142 0.39 -23.05 -19.14
C GLY A 142 0.32 -21.81 -20.02
N HIS A 143 0.94 -20.70 -19.60
CA HIS A 143 1.03 -19.46 -20.37
C HIS A 143 2.48 -19.12 -20.66
N GLU A 144 2.89 -19.28 -21.91
CA GLU A 144 4.18 -18.79 -22.41
C GLU A 144 3.96 -17.44 -23.09
N ILE A 145 4.47 -16.38 -22.47
CA ILE A 145 4.15 -15.00 -22.83
C ILE A 145 5.37 -14.11 -22.67
N SER A 146 5.57 -13.22 -23.63
CA SER A 146 6.58 -12.16 -23.55
C SER A 146 6.24 -11.20 -22.42
N ILE A 147 7.19 -10.99 -21.50
CA ILE A 147 7.04 -10.06 -20.38
C ILE A 147 8.13 -9.01 -20.47
N TYR A 148 7.69 -7.76 -20.52
CA TYR A 148 8.51 -6.57 -20.54
C TYR A 148 8.32 -5.81 -19.23
N GLY A 149 9.34 -5.05 -18.83
CA GLY A 149 9.23 -4.21 -17.63
C GLY A 149 9.91 -2.88 -17.82
N ALA A 150 9.33 -1.85 -17.22
CA ALA A 150 9.86 -0.50 -17.21
C ALA A 150 9.72 0.13 -15.82
N VAL A 151 10.66 1.01 -15.50
CA VAL A 151 10.61 1.88 -14.33
C VAL A 151 10.04 3.22 -14.79
N VAL A 152 8.90 3.60 -14.23
CA VAL A 152 8.19 4.83 -14.57
C VAL A 152 8.49 5.90 -13.52
N PHE A 153 8.97 7.06 -13.97
CA PHE A 153 9.14 8.25 -13.15
C PHE A 153 8.02 9.26 -13.49
N PRO A 154 6.89 9.25 -12.76
CA PRO A 154 5.78 10.16 -13.06
C PRO A 154 6.06 11.61 -12.64
N ASN A 155 7.14 11.86 -11.90
CA ASN A 155 7.52 13.19 -11.46
C ASN A 155 8.30 13.93 -12.55
N LEU A 156 7.63 14.85 -13.24
CA LEU A 156 8.26 15.63 -14.32
C LEU A 156 9.34 16.61 -13.84
N THR A 157 9.50 16.80 -12.52
CA THR A 157 10.56 17.66 -11.96
C THR A 157 11.84 16.91 -11.62
N SER A 158 11.84 15.57 -11.67
CA SER A 158 13.07 14.80 -11.46
C SER A 158 13.93 14.79 -12.71
N ILE A 159 15.24 14.84 -12.51
CA ILE A 159 16.22 14.58 -13.58
C ILE A 159 16.71 13.15 -13.39
N VAL A 160 16.50 12.30 -14.39
CA VAL A 160 16.87 10.88 -14.32
C VAL A 160 18.01 10.59 -15.29
N ASP A 161 19.17 10.24 -14.76
CA ASP A 161 20.32 9.75 -15.52
C ASP A 161 20.33 8.22 -15.53
N GLY A 162 19.89 7.66 -16.66
CA GLY A 162 19.86 6.22 -16.92
C GLY A 162 21.14 5.64 -17.51
N SER A 163 22.24 6.39 -17.63
CA SER A 163 23.48 5.92 -18.26
C SER A 163 24.04 4.61 -17.69
N ASN A 164 23.76 4.36 -16.40
CA ASN A 164 24.28 3.23 -15.64
C ASN A 164 23.23 2.15 -15.31
N THR A 165 22.13 2.06 -16.05
CA THR A 165 21.14 0.99 -15.90
C THR A 165 20.79 0.35 -17.25
N THR A 166 20.34 -0.89 -17.21
CA THR A 166 19.78 -1.60 -18.37
C THR A 166 18.26 -1.63 -18.35
N ALA A 167 17.64 -1.23 -17.24
CA ALA A 167 16.20 -1.09 -17.14
C ALA A 167 15.70 -0.04 -18.14
N THR A 168 14.54 -0.30 -18.75
CA THR A 168 13.84 0.75 -19.48
C THR A 168 13.31 1.77 -18.48
N LEU A 169 13.74 3.02 -18.63
CA LEU A 169 13.24 4.14 -17.84
C LEU A 169 12.24 4.92 -18.69
N LEU A 170 11.10 5.29 -18.11
CA LEU A 170 10.04 6.01 -18.80
C LEU A 170 9.60 7.20 -17.98
N ASP A 171 9.45 8.35 -18.63
CA ASP A 171 8.57 9.40 -18.15
C ASP A 171 7.10 9.02 -18.33
N LEU A 172 6.20 9.75 -17.65
CA LEU A 172 4.76 9.49 -17.68
C LEU A 172 4.19 9.37 -19.11
N TYR A 173 4.66 10.20 -20.04
CA TYR A 173 4.12 10.27 -21.40
C TYR A 173 4.74 9.25 -22.36
N GLU A 174 5.77 8.51 -21.95
CA GLU A 174 6.42 7.48 -22.76
C GLU A 174 5.77 6.09 -22.59
N ILE A 175 4.91 5.94 -21.58
CA ILE A 175 4.22 4.70 -21.25
C ILE A 175 3.44 4.15 -22.46
N GLU A 176 2.69 5.00 -23.15
CA GLU A 176 1.89 4.60 -24.32
C GLU A 176 2.77 4.07 -25.45
N ASN A 177 3.82 4.80 -25.81
CA ASN A 177 4.75 4.39 -26.86
C ASN A 177 5.42 3.06 -26.50
N TYR A 178 5.76 2.86 -25.23
CA TYR A 178 6.34 1.60 -24.77
C TYR A 178 5.36 0.42 -24.87
N ILE A 179 4.10 0.60 -24.46
CA ILE A 179 3.07 -0.43 -24.59
C ILE A 179 2.87 -0.78 -26.07
N LEU A 180 2.63 0.22 -26.92
CA LEU A 180 2.34 0.01 -28.35
C LEU A 180 3.53 -0.60 -29.10
N LYS A 181 4.76 -0.20 -28.77
CA LYS A 181 5.97 -0.79 -29.36
C LYS A 181 6.04 -2.29 -29.08
N ASN A 182 5.87 -2.70 -27.82
CA ASN A 182 5.99 -4.11 -27.44
C ASN A 182 4.82 -4.97 -27.95
N MET A 183 3.62 -4.38 -28.13
CA MET A 183 2.50 -5.06 -28.76
C MET A 183 2.79 -5.51 -30.20
N ARG A 184 3.48 -4.68 -30.98
CA ARG A 184 3.73 -4.92 -32.42
C ARG A 184 4.77 -6.01 -32.70
N HIS A 185 5.56 -6.40 -31.70
CA HIS A 185 6.67 -7.35 -31.89
C HIS A 185 6.25 -8.83 -31.87
N HIS A 186 4.99 -9.13 -31.56
CA HIS A 186 4.53 -10.50 -31.33
C HIS A 186 3.16 -10.76 -31.97
N SER A 187 2.97 -11.95 -32.54
CA SER A 187 1.67 -12.37 -33.09
C SER A 187 0.64 -12.55 -31.96
N PRO A 188 -0.63 -12.15 -32.17
CA PRO A 188 -1.69 -12.32 -31.17
C PRO A 188 -1.99 -13.81 -30.98
N HIS A 189 -1.55 -14.40 -29.87
CA HIS A 189 -1.79 -15.81 -29.54
C HIS A 189 -2.14 -16.04 -28.07
N LEU A 190 -2.45 -14.98 -27.32
CA LEU A 190 -2.76 -15.10 -25.91
C LEU A 190 -4.22 -15.47 -25.67
N ALA A 191 -4.43 -16.55 -24.92
CA ALA A 191 -5.69 -16.83 -24.24
C ALA A 191 -5.88 -15.85 -23.06
N MET A 192 -6.09 -14.57 -23.38
CA MET A 192 -6.15 -13.46 -22.43
C MET A 192 -7.17 -13.72 -21.32
N ASP A 193 -8.35 -14.23 -21.66
CA ASP A 193 -9.40 -14.52 -20.68
C ASP A 193 -8.95 -15.52 -19.60
N SER A 194 -8.25 -16.58 -20.02
CA SER A 194 -7.70 -17.57 -19.08
C SER A 194 -6.67 -16.94 -18.14
N LEU A 195 -5.77 -16.11 -18.69
CA LEU A 195 -4.74 -15.44 -17.89
C LEU A 195 -5.35 -14.40 -16.93
N ILE A 196 -6.29 -13.60 -17.40
CA ILE A 196 -7.05 -12.63 -16.61
C ILE A 196 -7.75 -13.32 -15.43
N LEU A 197 -8.43 -14.44 -15.69
CA LEU A 197 -9.11 -15.20 -14.65
C LEU A 197 -8.12 -15.76 -13.62
N LYS A 198 -6.97 -16.29 -14.09
CA LYS A 198 -5.90 -16.77 -13.21
C LYS A 198 -5.30 -15.65 -12.36
N LEU A 199 -5.13 -14.45 -12.90
CA LEU A 199 -4.63 -13.29 -12.15
C LEU A 199 -5.63 -12.86 -11.07
N LYS A 200 -6.92 -12.78 -11.40
CA LYS A 200 -7.98 -12.46 -10.44
C LYS A 200 -8.03 -13.47 -9.29
N ASN A 201 -7.98 -14.77 -9.61
CA ASN A 201 -8.04 -15.83 -8.61
C ASN A 201 -6.73 -16.03 -7.84
N GLY A 202 -5.60 -15.64 -8.43
CA GLY A 202 -4.27 -15.77 -7.84
C GLY A 202 -3.92 -14.70 -6.82
N GLN A 203 -4.72 -13.62 -6.73
CA GLN A 203 -4.42 -12.49 -5.86
C GLN A 203 -4.30 -12.91 -4.39
N LYS A 204 -3.20 -12.49 -3.78
CA LYS A 204 -2.94 -12.70 -2.36
C LYS A 204 -3.26 -11.42 -1.60
N LEU A 205 -3.79 -11.59 -0.40
CA LEU A 205 -4.07 -10.48 0.49
C LEU A 205 -2.79 -10.11 1.23
N TYR A 206 -2.58 -8.80 1.36
CA TYR A 206 -1.48 -8.31 2.18
C TYR A 206 -1.81 -8.52 3.66
N GLU A 207 -0.93 -9.23 4.37
CA GLU A 207 -1.03 -9.36 5.81
C GLU A 207 -0.30 -8.19 6.48
N PRO A 208 -0.98 -7.41 7.35
CA PRO A 208 -0.34 -6.35 8.11
C PRO A 208 0.78 -6.92 8.98
N TYR A 209 1.97 -6.34 8.92
CA TYR A 209 3.01 -6.60 9.90
C TYR A 209 2.74 -5.83 11.19
N ASP A 210 3.25 -6.36 12.30
CA ASP A 210 3.12 -5.78 13.63
C ASP A 210 3.88 -4.44 13.70
N LEU A 211 3.14 -3.33 13.58
CA LEU A 211 3.70 -1.98 13.62
C LEU A 211 4.34 -1.66 14.97
N SER A 212 3.78 -2.18 16.06
CA SER A 212 4.34 -2.01 17.39
C SER A 212 5.73 -2.66 17.51
N ALA A 213 5.89 -3.86 16.94
CA ALA A 213 7.19 -4.54 16.89
C ALA A 213 8.19 -3.83 15.97
N TYR A 214 7.76 -3.38 14.79
CA TYR A 214 8.63 -2.71 13.81
C TYR A 214 9.17 -1.38 14.35
N TYR A 215 8.29 -0.55 14.92
CA TYR A 215 8.67 0.75 15.48
C TYR A 215 9.14 0.69 16.92
N LYS A 216 8.97 -0.46 17.60
CA LYS A 216 9.32 -0.69 19.01
C LYS A 216 8.61 0.28 19.96
N PHE A 217 7.28 0.31 19.89
CA PHE A 217 6.43 1.04 20.85
C PHE A 217 5.42 0.10 21.52
N GLU A 218 4.97 0.49 22.70
CA GLU A 218 3.95 -0.21 23.46
C GLU A 218 2.64 0.60 23.53
N PHE A 219 1.58 -0.02 24.05
CA PHE A 219 0.29 0.67 24.25
C PHE A 219 0.43 1.94 25.10
N ALA A 220 1.32 1.92 26.11
CA ALA A 220 1.57 3.06 26.99
C ALA A 220 2.17 4.27 26.25
N ASP A 221 2.84 4.05 25.10
CA ASP A 221 3.45 5.10 24.28
C ASP A 221 2.45 5.83 23.39
N LEU A 222 1.17 5.42 23.42
CA LEU A 222 0.11 6.02 22.62
C LEU A 222 -0.83 6.89 23.45
N HIS A 223 -1.23 8.01 22.88
CA HIS A 223 -2.40 8.75 23.32
C HIS A 223 -3.67 8.01 22.89
N THR A 224 -4.54 7.71 23.86
CA THR A 224 -5.87 7.16 23.62
C THR A 224 -6.87 8.29 23.38
N GLY A 225 -8.02 7.93 22.80
CA GLY A 225 -9.07 8.89 22.47
C GLY A 225 -9.43 8.86 20.99
N PHE A 226 -10.52 9.54 20.66
CA PHE A 226 -11.11 9.57 19.34
C PHE A 226 -10.43 10.61 18.46
N LEU A 227 -9.88 10.18 17.33
CA LEU A 227 -9.27 11.07 16.35
C LEU A 227 -10.28 11.55 15.32
N CYS A 228 -10.08 12.77 14.84
CA CYS A 228 -10.85 13.35 13.75
C CYS A 228 -10.61 12.54 12.48
N PRO A 229 -11.67 12.08 11.77
CA PRO A 229 -11.51 11.32 10.53
C PRO A 229 -11.01 12.18 9.36
N TYR A 230 -10.96 13.51 9.52
CA TYR A 230 -10.58 14.45 8.46
C TYR A 230 -9.15 14.99 8.62
N CYS A 231 -8.72 15.29 9.86
CA CYS A 231 -7.42 15.91 10.12
C CYS A 231 -6.59 15.20 11.20
N TYR A 232 -7.09 14.07 11.72
CA TYR A 232 -6.40 13.21 12.69
C TYR A 232 -5.97 13.89 14.01
N ASN A 233 -6.48 15.07 14.31
CA ASN A 233 -6.37 15.69 15.63
C ASN A 233 -7.35 15.01 16.62
N PHE A 234 -7.01 15.02 17.91
CA PHE A 234 -7.91 14.52 18.94
C PHE A 234 -9.22 15.31 18.97
N MET A 235 -10.32 14.59 19.11
CA MET A 235 -11.66 15.15 19.12
C MET A 235 -12.14 15.37 20.55
N GLU A 236 -12.87 16.46 20.77
CA GLU A 236 -13.48 16.77 22.05
C GLU A 236 -14.93 16.30 22.08
N LYS A 237 -15.34 15.76 23.22
CA LYS A 237 -16.67 15.21 23.37
C LYS A 237 -17.69 16.33 23.62
N LEU A 238 -18.55 16.57 22.64
CA LEU A 238 -19.62 17.57 22.75
C LEU A 238 -20.82 17.03 23.53
N ASN A 239 -21.20 15.77 23.28
CA ASN A 239 -22.28 15.11 24.00
C ASN A 239 -22.11 13.57 24.00
N THR A 240 -23.17 12.84 24.37
CA THR A 240 -23.10 11.36 24.49
C THR A 240 -22.81 10.62 23.17
N ARG A 241 -23.07 11.25 22.02
CA ARG A 241 -22.98 10.63 20.68
C ARG A 241 -22.07 11.38 19.71
N THR A 242 -21.81 12.65 19.94
CA THR A 242 -21.11 13.54 19.01
C THR A 242 -19.84 14.10 19.63
N TRP A 243 -18.81 14.17 18.81
CA TRP A 243 -17.55 14.85 19.10
C TRP A 243 -17.31 15.95 18.07
N GLN A 244 -16.55 16.96 18.44
CA GLN A 244 -16.13 18.06 17.58
C GLN A 244 -14.59 18.13 17.55
N CYS A 245 -14.03 18.36 16.37
CA CYS A 245 -12.60 18.59 16.24
C CYS A 245 -12.27 20.05 16.58
N PRO A 246 -11.39 20.34 17.56
CA PRO A 246 -10.98 21.72 17.82
C PRO A 246 -10.15 22.31 16.67
N ALA A 247 -9.46 21.50 15.89
CA ALA A 247 -8.60 21.96 14.80
C ALA A 247 -9.36 22.33 13.51
N CYS A 248 -10.28 21.46 13.04
CA CYS A 248 -11.01 21.69 11.79
C CYS A 248 -12.51 21.93 11.96
N GLN A 249 -13.01 21.99 13.20
CA GLN A 249 -14.41 22.25 13.55
C GLN A 249 -15.42 21.22 13.02
N GLN A 250 -14.97 20.11 12.43
CA GLN A 250 -15.83 19.04 11.94
C GLN A 250 -16.41 18.22 13.09
N PHE A 251 -17.66 17.79 12.92
CA PHE A 251 -18.35 16.89 13.84
C PHE A 251 -18.22 15.44 13.39
N SER A 252 -18.09 14.52 14.35
CA SER A 252 -18.11 13.09 14.04
C SER A 252 -18.71 12.25 15.17
N ARG A 253 -19.10 11.03 14.80
CA ARG A 253 -19.58 10.00 15.73
C ARG A 253 -18.59 8.87 15.75
N GLN A 254 -18.12 8.51 16.93
CA GLN A 254 -17.17 7.42 17.10
C GLN A 254 -17.72 6.07 16.61
N ASN A 255 -16.97 5.43 15.70
CA ASN A 255 -17.24 4.10 15.19
C ASN A 255 -16.33 3.08 15.91
N VAL A 256 -16.91 2.38 16.89
CA VAL A 256 -16.19 1.44 17.75
C VAL A 256 -15.50 0.31 16.96
N LEU A 257 -16.11 -0.18 15.89
CA LEU A 257 -15.50 -1.22 15.08
C LEU A 257 -14.29 -0.69 14.30
N ALA A 258 -14.38 0.52 13.76
CA ALA A 258 -13.27 1.17 13.06
C ALA A 258 -12.09 1.44 14.00
N ASP A 259 -12.36 1.93 15.21
CA ASP A 259 -11.31 2.17 16.21
C ASP A 259 -10.65 0.87 16.68
N LEU A 260 -11.39 -0.24 16.78
CA LEU A 260 -10.78 -1.53 17.12
C LEU A 260 -9.98 -2.13 15.96
N LYS A 261 -10.43 -1.95 14.70
CA LYS A 261 -9.62 -2.29 13.52
C LYS A 261 -8.31 -1.53 13.54
N GLU A 262 -8.34 -0.25 13.90
CA GLU A 262 -7.12 0.55 14.07
C GLU A 262 -6.21 -0.02 15.16
N TYR A 263 -6.74 -0.38 16.33
CA TYR A 263 -5.93 -1.01 17.39
C TYR A 263 -5.23 -2.29 16.90
N PHE A 264 -5.97 -3.19 16.26
CA PHE A 264 -5.43 -4.48 15.80
C PHE A 264 -4.48 -4.34 14.59
N LEU A 265 -4.44 -3.18 13.95
CA LEU A 265 -3.40 -2.88 12.98
C LEU A 265 -2.06 -2.55 13.65
N TYR A 266 -2.10 -1.88 14.80
CA TYR A 266 -0.89 -1.57 15.57
C TYR A 266 -0.41 -2.78 16.38
N PHE A 267 -1.36 -3.51 16.97
CA PHE A 267 -1.14 -4.67 17.83
C PHE A 267 -1.94 -5.87 17.31
N PRO A 268 -1.42 -6.63 16.33
CA PRO A 268 -2.18 -7.71 15.67
C PRO A 268 -2.47 -8.91 16.57
N LYS A 269 -1.80 -9.02 17.73
CA LYS A 269 -1.99 -10.13 18.68
C LYS A 269 -3.30 -9.97 19.47
N PRO A 270 -3.95 -11.09 19.87
CA PRO A 270 -5.14 -11.04 20.71
C PRO A 270 -4.92 -10.25 22.00
N ALA A 271 -5.86 -9.36 22.32
CA ALA A 271 -5.73 -8.44 23.44
C ALA A 271 -6.79 -8.69 24.52
N HIS A 272 -6.42 -8.42 25.78
CA HIS A 272 -7.35 -8.51 26.89
C HIS A 272 -8.40 -7.38 26.81
N LYS A 273 -9.66 -7.67 27.18
CA LYS A 273 -10.77 -6.70 27.13
C LYS A 273 -10.51 -5.39 27.87
N LYS A 274 -9.70 -5.42 28.94
CA LYS A 274 -9.28 -4.22 29.68
C LYS A 274 -8.46 -3.26 28.81
N ILE A 275 -7.55 -3.77 27.98
CA ILE A 275 -6.72 -2.97 27.07
C ILE A 275 -7.60 -2.35 25.99
N LEU A 276 -8.49 -3.13 25.40
CA LEU A 276 -9.43 -2.64 24.37
C LEU A 276 -10.42 -1.60 24.92
N LYS A 277 -10.81 -1.71 26.19
CA LYS A 277 -11.59 -0.67 26.87
C LYS A 277 -10.76 0.60 27.11
N ALA A 278 -9.50 0.47 27.50
CA ALA A 278 -8.59 1.59 27.68
C ALA A 278 -8.32 2.32 26.35
N TRP A 279 -8.19 1.58 25.24
CA TRP A 279 -8.08 2.13 23.90
C TRP A 279 -9.27 3.03 23.53
N LEU A 280 -10.47 2.59 23.91
CA LEU A 280 -11.73 3.29 23.69
C LEU A 280 -12.10 4.18 24.89
N SER A 281 -11.14 4.94 25.41
CA SER A 281 -11.26 5.73 26.65
C SER A 281 -12.47 6.68 26.69
N ASP A 282 -12.89 7.19 25.52
CA ASP A 282 -13.96 8.22 25.43
C ASP A 282 -15.38 7.63 25.52
N LEU A 283 -15.48 6.30 25.46
CA LEU A 283 -16.74 5.58 25.61
C LEU A 283 -17.09 5.40 27.08
N SER A 284 -18.34 5.73 27.42
CA SER A 284 -18.89 5.33 28.72
C SER A 284 -18.95 3.80 28.83
N SER A 285 -18.84 3.29 30.06
CA SER A 285 -18.93 1.84 30.32
C SER A 285 -20.18 1.19 29.72
N SER A 286 -21.32 1.89 29.73
CA SER A 286 -22.58 1.43 29.15
C SER A 286 -22.54 1.36 27.63
N ARG A 287 -21.99 2.39 26.96
CA ARG A 287 -21.85 2.40 25.50
C ARG A 287 -20.86 1.34 25.03
N PHE A 288 -19.73 1.20 25.71
CA PHE A 288 -18.75 0.14 25.42
C PHE A 288 -19.41 -1.24 25.53
N LYS A 289 -20.11 -1.56 26.64
CA LYS A 289 -20.81 -2.86 26.80
C LYS A 289 -21.81 -3.12 25.67
N ARG A 290 -22.59 -2.10 25.27
CA ARG A 290 -23.59 -2.22 24.19
C ARG A 290 -22.92 -2.47 22.84
N SER A 291 -21.88 -1.71 22.50
CA SER A 291 -21.13 -1.89 21.25
C SER A 291 -20.41 -3.23 21.23
N TRP A 292 -19.79 -3.63 22.35
CA TRP A 292 -19.05 -4.88 22.49
C TRP A 292 -19.86 -6.12 22.13
N ARG A 293 -21.14 -6.16 22.51
CA ARG A 293 -22.06 -7.28 22.18
C ARG A 293 -22.36 -7.41 20.69
N LYS A 294 -22.14 -6.34 19.91
CA LYS A 294 -22.39 -6.30 18.47
C LYS A 294 -21.13 -6.58 17.65
N LEU A 295 -19.96 -6.68 18.29
CA LEU A 295 -18.70 -6.91 17.60
C LEU A 295 -18.53 -8.40 17.32
N ASP A 296 -18.11 -8.70 16.10
CA ASP A 296 -17.80 -10.06 15.69
C ASP A 296 -16.32 -10.39 16.01
N LEU A 297 -16.06 -10.68 17.27
CA LEU A 297 -14.73 -10.97 17.81
C LEU A 297 -14.49 -12.47 17.97
N GLN A 298 -13.28 -12.93 17.68
CA GLN A 298 -12.80 -14.23 18.14
C GLN A 298 -12.35 -14.14 19.59
N VAL A 299 -12.52 -15.24 20.32
CA VAL A 299 -12.08 -15.36 21.71
C VAL A 299 -11.11 -16.52 21.82
N GLN A 300 -9.95 -16.24 22.40
CA GLN A 300 -8.95 -17.23 22.75
C GLN A 300 -8.74 -17.24 24.25
N TYR A 301 -8.56 -18.42 24.84
CA TYR A 301 -8.37 -18.57 26.28
C TYR A 301 -6.92 -18.96 26.59
N HIS A 302 -6.27 -18.21 27.47
CA HIS A 302 -4.95 -18.52 27.99
C HIS A 302 -4.96 -18.38 29.51
N HIS A 303 -4.60 -19.45 30.24
CA HIS A 303 -4.72 -19.53 31.71
C HIS A 303 -6.05 -19.00 32.26
N ARG A 304 -7.18 -19.44 31.70
CA ARG A 304 -8.56 -19.01 32.06
C ARG A 304 -8.88 -17.53 31.82
N LYS A 305 -8.01 -16.77 31.17
CA LYS A 305 -8.25 -15.38 30.75
C LYS A 305 -8.66 -15.34 29.27
N ALA A 306 -9.67 -14.53 28.95
CA ALA A 306 -10.15 -14.34 27.59
C ALA A 306 -9.38 -13.21 26.89
N PHE A 307 -8.89 -13.49 25.69
CA PHE A 307 -8.23 -12.57 24.78
C PHE A 307 -9.04 -12.49 23.48
N TYR A 308 -9.08 -11.30 22.89
CA TYR A 308 -9.98 -10.98 21.78
C TYR A 308 -9.18 -10.54 20.56
N SER A 309 -9.63 -10.96 19.38
CA SER A 309 -9.17 -10.49 18.07
C SER A 309 -10.37 -10.33 17.13
N LEU A 310 -10.19 -9.68 15.98
CA LEU A 310 -11.22 -9.59 14.94
C LEU A 310 -11.33 -10.92 14.19
N LYS A 311 -12.55 -11.41 13.91
CA LYS A 311 -12.78 -12.69 13.17
C LYS A 311 -12.15 -12.72 11.79
N ASN A 312 -12.15 -11.59 11.12
CA ASN A 312 -11.38 -11.39 9.91
C ASN A 312 -10.13 -10.63 10.35
N THR A 313 -8.97 -11.31 10.36
CA THR A 313 -7.68 -10.64 10.34
C THR A 313 -7.77 -9.53 9.30
N ILE A 314 -7.27 -8.33 9.61
CA ILE A 314 -7.41 -7.15 8.74
C ILE A 314 -6.78 -7.50 7.39
N LYS A 315 -7.63 -7.91 6.46
CA LYS A 315 -7.28 -8.14 5.07
C LYS A 315 -7.43 -6.80 4.40
N PHE A 316 -6.31 -6.22 4.06
CA PHE A 316 -6.27 -5.05 3.21
C PHE A 316 -6.57 -5.53 1.77
N TYR A 317 -7.66 -5.03 1.20
CA TYR A 317 -8.09 -5.32 -0.17
C TYR A 317 -7.38 -4.43 -1.17
#